data_AF-A0A7X9F4D7-F1
#
_entry.id   AF-A0A7X9F4D7-F1
#
_cell.length_a   1.000
_cell.length_b   1.000
_cell.length_c   1.000
_cell.angle_alpha   90.00
_cell.angle_beta   90.00
_cell.angle_gamma   90.00
#
_symmetry.space_group_name_H-M   'P 1'
#
loop_
_entity.id
_entity.type
_entity.pdbx_description
1 polymer ?
#
loop_
_entity_poly.entity_id
_entity_poly.type
_entity_poly.pdbx_seq_one_letter_code
_entity_poly.pdbx_strand_id
1 'polypeptide(L)'
;MKPGAFLILFFLSIASVKADPPFPEPLPDSGFNTIFVPDGLALFTIKRDELRINDLRILSKDKYPVQIGAFRKKLYAEIMYSKIHPVLGEDVILMEEDGFYKIRVTRIRQNSVQDIGTIQAYPAAERKDTTDLQGSGEKDSATALQNDTVMVSETIKDTVPIITSSGDTASPIAETSEAVRKFFLLNSDSPWLKRINYFGKSFAFVNALIITIFLSILSMIILLVVILLNRSRLEKEEKLRSYLSETYQTMIVDYLFADINTDKFFEIASNKYRRQVLIDQMIDVSVNLKGDTENKLQNLYLSLGLDEDSVKRAHDFRWHKKIKGFRELAFMNIKDANDQMYKALNSGNEILRMEAQIALVRLTDHDPFNFLFSLKRPFSLWEQITLHDLIIQHDLPVPSFKRWLMVKNPTVVMFALRMIREFRQKDAEDEIRELLNHNSPEVRRLAVQVAGDMDMRSTLETMKRMYKSQDYKTCLEIIKSMGKMPDPSYIGFLELVLDKEDDVQLQIEATKAIENNGEEGVKTLVKLMKSEYKNYNIIVRHVLDRRIY
;
A
#
# COMPACT_ATOMS: atom_id res chain seq x y z
N MET A 1 -50.25 3.37 -22.79
CA MET A 1 -49.45 3.47 -24.04
C MET A 1 -48.33 4.48 -23.78
N LYS A 2 -47.06 4.27 -24.15
CA LYS A 2 -46.46 3.25 -25.04
C LYS A 2 -45.34 2.48 -24.30
N PRO A 3 -45.25 1.14 -24.41
CA PRO A 3 -44.09 0.39 -23.94
C PRO A 3 -42.94 0.53 -24.94
N GLY A 4 -41.73 0.84 -24.47
CA GLY A 4 -40.55 0.99 -25.34
C GLY A 4 -39.29 1.48 -24.61
N ALA A 5 -39.45 2.35 -23.61
CA ALA A 5 -38.31 2.85 -22.81
C ALA A 5 -37.72 1.80 -21.84
N PHE A 6 -38.49 0.77 -21.47
CA PHE A 6 -38.09 -0.21 -20.44
C PHE A 6 -37.04 -1.23 -20.89
N LEU A 7 -36.93 -1.52 -22.20
CA LEU A 7 -35.99 -2.54 -22.69
C LEU A 7 -34.53 -2.05 -22.75
N ILE A 8 -34.33 -0.74 -22.91
CA ILE A 8 -32.98 -0.13 -23.02
C ILE A 8 -32.35 0.04 -21.63
N LEU A 9 -33.16 0.32 -20.60
CA LEU A 9 -32.69 0.39 -19.21
C LEU A 9 -32.36 -0.98 -18.61
N PHE A 10 -33.02 -2.06 -19.06
CA PHE A 10 -32.74 -3.41 -18.55
C PHE A 10 -31.37 -3.95 -19.00
N PHE A 11 -30.90 -3.58 -20.20
CA PHE A 11 -29.58 -3.99 -20.70
C PHE A 11 -28.40 -3.12 -20.23
N LEU A 12 -28.67 -1.90 -19.74
CA LEU A 12 -27.63 -1.04 -19.13
C LEU A 12 -27.38 -1.34 -17.63
N SER A 13 -28.23 -2.14 -16.98
CA SER A 13 -28.10 -2.46 -15.55
C SER A 13 -27.20 -3.67 -15.22
N ILE A 14 -26.64 -4.36 -16.23
CA ILE A 14 -25.80 -5.56 -16.04
C ILE A 14 -24.29 -5.23 -16.22
N ALA A 15 -23.95 -4.04 -16.71
CA ALA A 15 -22.57 -3.60 -16.98
C ALA A 15 -21.91 -2.80 -15.83
N SER A 16 -22.28 -3.07 -14.57
CA SER A 16 -21.56 -2.61 -13.37
C SER A 16 -21.10 -3.80 -12.52
N VAL A 17 -20.38 -4.73 -13.16
CA VAL A 17 -19.48 -5.64 -12.43
C VAL A 17 -18.22 -4.84 -12.09
N LYS A 18 -18.02 -4.66 -10.79
CA LYS A 18 -16.84 -4.03 -10.19
C LYS A 18 -15.59 -4.83 -10.58
N ALA A 19 -14.79 -4.30 -11.49
CA ALA A 19 -13.48 -4.84 -11.81
C ALA A 19 -12.49 -4.45 -10.69
N ASP A 20 -12.48 -5.23 -9.62
CA ASP A 20 -11.33 -5.26 -8.73
C ASP A 20 -10.12 -5.82 -9.53
N PRO A 21 -8.89 -5.34 -9.29
CA PRO A 21 -7.71 -5.81 -10.02
C PRO A 21 -7.46 -7.30 -9.72
N PRO A 22 -6.90 -8.06 -10.67
CA PRO A 22 -6.64 -9.49 -10.47
C PRO A 22 -5.49 -9.68 -9.47
N PHE A 23 -5.84 -9.80 -8.19
CA PHE A 23 -5.06 -10.59 -7.27
C PHE A 23 -5.20 -12.07 -7.70
N PRO A 24 -4.10 -12.81 -7.92
CA PRO A 24 -4.20 -14.25 -8.06
C PRO A 24 -4.69 -14.84 -6.74
N GLU A 25 -5.68 -15.74 -6.79
CA GLU A 25 -5.97 -16.60 -5.65
C GLU A 25 -4.72 -17.41 -5.30
N PRO A 26 -4.40 -17.60 -4.01
CA PRO A 26 -3.31 -18.48 -3.63
C PRO A 26 -3.65 -19.91 -4.05
N LEU A 27 -2.80 -20.49 -4.91
CA LEU A 27 -2.81 -21.92 -5.18
C LEU A 27 -2.55 -22.69 -3.87
N PRO A 28 -3.10 -23.91 -3.72
CA PRO A 28 -3.01 -24.67 -2.47
C PRO A 28 -1.54 -24.93 -2.09
N ASP A 29 -1.24 -24.81 -0.79
CA ASP A 29 0.10 -24.91 -0.22
C ASP A 29 0.96 -26.03 -0.83
N SER A 30 1.90 -25.65 -1.69
CA SER A 30 3.09 -26.44 -1.98
C SER A 30 4.01 -26.37 -0.75
N GLY A 31 3.64 -27.09 0.32
CA GLY A 31 4.05 -26.95 1.73
C GLY A 31 5.52 -26.72 2.08
N PHE A 32 6.08 -25.60 1.64
CA PHE A 32 7.45 -25.15 1.79
C PHE A 32 7.45 -23.66 2.12
N ASN A 33 7.43 -23.33 3.42
CA ASN A 33 7.48 -21.95 3.89
C ASN A 33 8.87 -21.34 3.61
N THR A 34 8.97 -20.65 2.49
CA THR A 34 10.12 -19.79 2.13
C THR A 34 9.95 -18.41 2.74
N ILE A 35 11.03 -17.85 3.29
CA ILE A 35 11.01 -16.51 3.88
C ILE A 35 11.58 -15.53 2.87
N PHE A 36 10.76 -14.59 2.42
CA PHE A 36 11.21 -13.49 1.57
C PHE A 36 11.83 -12.39 2.44
N VAL A 37 13.07 -12.02 2.16
CA VAL A 37 13.80 -10.99 2.90
C VAL A 37 14.09 -9.80 1.99
N PRO A 38 13.47 -8.61 2.21
CA PRO A 38 13.58 -7.47 1.30
C PRO A 38 15.00 -6.96 1.06
N ASP A 39 15.92 -7.19 2.00
CA ASP A 39 17.32 -6.79 1.93
C ASP A 39 18.27 -7.98 2.20
N GLY A 40 18.01 -9.09 1.52
CA GLY A 40 18.77 -10.33 1.69
C GLY A 40 20.26 -10.21 1.36
N LEU A 41 20.69 -9.18 0.63
CA LEU A 41 22.11 -8.93 0.33
C LEU A 41 22.86 -8.34 1.53
N ALA A 42 22.29 -7.34 2.22
CA ALA A 42 22.93 -6.66 3.34
C ALA A 42 23.24 -7.63 4.50
N LEU A 43 22.34 -8.60 4.74
CA LEU A 43 22.45 -9.69 5.71
C LEU A 43 23.75 -10.50 5.61
N PHE A 44 24.36 -10.58 4.43
CA PHE A 44 25.59 -11.34 4.18
C PHE A 44 26.80 -10.47 3.83
N THR A 45 26.64 -9.15 3.66
CA THR A 45 27.70 -8.29 3.07
C THR A 45 28.17 -7.12 3.94
N ILE A 46 27.29 -6.40 4.63
CA ILE A 46 27.63 -5.10 5.25
C ILE A 46 27.84 -5.21 6.76
N LYS A 47 27.07 -6.08 7.43
CA LYS A 47 27.33 -6.53 8.81
C LYS A 47 26.56 -7.81 9.08
N ARG A 48 27.27 -8.92 9.31
CA ARG A 48 26.65 -10.25 9.44
C ARG A 48 25.99 -10.40 10.82
N ASP A 49 24.65 -10.37 10.85
CA ASP A 49 23.84 -10.51 12.07
C ASP A 49 23.53 -11.99 12.34
N GLU A 50 24.37 -12.65 13.14
CA GLU A 50 24.28 -14.10 13.37
C GLU A 50 23.00 -14.54 14.11
N LEU A 51 22.39 -13.66 14.90
CA LEU A 51 21.13 -13.94 15.59
C LEU A 51 19.98 -14.03 14.59
N ARG A 52 19.82 -13.00 13.74
CA ARG A 52 18.81 -13.02 12.65
C ARG A 52 19.00 -14.19 11.70
N ILE A 53 20.24 -14.57 11.39
CA ILE A 53 20.55 -15.70 10.51
C ILE A 53 20.11 -17.04 11.14
N ASN A 54 20.25 -17.20 12.46
CA ASN A 54 19.76 -18.39 13.15
C ASN A 54 18.23 -18.44 13.24
N ASP A 55 17.56 -17.31 13.51
CA ASP A 55 16.09 -17.26 13.55
C ASP A 55 15.47 -17.62 12.19
N LEU A 56 16.01 -17.09 11.08
CA LEU A 56 15.60 -17.43 9.72
C LEU A 56 15.76 -18.94 9.41
N ARG A 57 16.81 -19.58 9.95
CA ARG A 57 17.07 -21.01 9.81
C ARG A 57 16.13 -21.89 10.64
N ILE A 58 15.65 -21.40 11.79
CA ILE A 58 14.69 -22.13 12.64
C ILE A 58 13.27 -22.08 12.02
N LEU A 59 12.93 -20.97 11.37
CA LEU A 59 11.61 -20.75 10.78
C LEU A 59 11.39 -21.45 9.43
N SER A 60 12.44 -21.65 8.61
CA SER A 60 12.31 -22.32 7.31
C SER A 60 12.74 -23.80 7.35
N LYS A 61 11.79 -24.70 7.05
CA LYS A 61 12.03 -26.14 6.84
C LYS A 61 12.39 -26.51 5.39
N ASP A 62 12.61 -25.52 4.52
CA ASP A 62 12.79 -25.73 3.08
C ASP A 62 14.25 -26.05 2.70
N LYS A 63 14.42 -26.73 1.56
CA LYS A 63 15.72 -27.06 0.95
C LYS A 63 16.46 -25.82 0.43
N TYR A 64 15.74 -24.71 0.24
CA TYR A 64 16.27 -23.42 -0.22
C TYR A 64 15.71 -22.27 0.64
N PRO A 65 16.18 -22.12 1.90
CA PRO A 65 15.46 -21.39 2.95
C PRO A 65 15.31 -19.88 2.73
N VAL A 66 16.13 -19.27 1.86
CA VAL A 66 16.15 -17.82 1.64
C VAL A 66 16.10 -17.49 0.14
N GLN A 67 15.13 -16.65 -0.24
CA GLN A 67 15.04 -16.04 -1.57
C GLN A 67 15.60 -14.61 -1.51
N ILE A 68 16.65 -14.33 -2.30
CA ILE A 68 17.27 -12.99 -2.36
C ILE A 68 16.57 -12.09 -3.40
N GLY A 69 16.04 -12.66 -4.47
CA GLY A 69 15.33 -11.88 -5.51
C GLY A 69 14.49 -12.76 -6.43
N ALA A 70 13.50 -12.14 -7.08
CA ALA A 70 12.63 -12.77 -8.07
C ALA A 70 12.36 -11.78 -9.22
N PHE A 71 12.73 -12.17 -10.44
CA PHE A 71 12.74 -11.27 -11.61
C PHE A 71 11.90 -11.82 -12.75
N ARG A 72 11.09 -10.96 -13.39
CA ARG A 72 10.32 -11.32 -14.60
C ARG A 72 11.17 -11.42 -15.88
N LYS A 73 12.42 -10.93 -15.85
CA LYS A 73 13.35 -10.96 -16.99
C LYS A 73 14.64 -11.66 -16.59
N LYS A 74 15.03 -12.68 -17.34
CA LYS A 74 16.22 -13.50 -17.10
C LYS A 74 17.50 -12.66 -16.96
N LEU A 75 17.69 -11.69 -17.85
CA LEU A 75 18.84 -10.78 -17.85
C LEU A 75 19.08 -10.08 -16.49
N TYR A 76 18.02 -9.65 -15.80
CA TYR A 76 18.17 -8.99 -14.49
C TYR A 76 18.52 -9.98 -13.38
N ALA A 77 18.00 -11.22 -13.47
CA ALA A 77 18.40 -12.29 -12.56
C ALA A 77 19.85 -12.73 -12.82
N GLU A 78 20.31 -12.78 -14.07
CA GLU A 78 21.70 -13.07 -14.42
C GLU A 78 22.66 -11.95 -13.95
N ILE A 79 22.26 -10.68 -14.04
CA ILE A 79 23.03 -9.54 -13.51
C ILE A 79 23.08 -9.54 -11.98
N MET A 80 22.00 -9.89 -11.29
CA MET A 80 22.03 -10.01 -9.83
C MET A 80 22.82 -11.26 -9.40
N TYR A 81 22.68 -12.39 -10.11
CA TYR A 81 23.44 -13.61 -9.85
C TYR A 81 24.94 -13.37 -10.02
N SER A 82 25.39 -12.68 -11.06
CA SER A 82 26.82 -12.39 -11.27
C SER A 82 27.43 -11.44 -10.23
N LYS A 83 26.62 -10.63 -9.54
CA LYS A 83 27.04 -9.83 -8.38
C LYS A 83 27.09 -10.62 -7.07
N ILE A 84 26.24 -11.64 -6.92
CA ILE A 84 26.10 -12.43 -5.68
C ILE A 84 27.02 -13.64 -5.66
N HIS A 85 27.17 -14.33 -6.79
CA HIS A 85 27.97 -15.55 -6.92
C HIS A 85 29.44 -15.40 -6.49
N PRO A 86 30.13 -14.25 -6.70
CA PRO A 86 31.48 -14.03 -6.16
C PRO A 86 31.55 -13.98 -4.62
N VAL A 87 30.43 -13.65 -3.95
CA VAL A 87 30.35 -13.47 -2.48
C VAL A 87 29.89 -14.75 -1.78
N LEU A 88 28.94 -15.48 -2.38
CA LEU A 88 28.31 -16.67 -1.78
C LEU A 88 28.65 -17.99 -2.49
N GLY A 89 29.40 -17.96 -3.59
CA GLY A 89 29.90 -19.15 -4.29
C GLY A 89 28.82 -20.09 -4.81
N GLU A 90 29.07 -21.40 -4.67
CA GLU A 90 28.13 -22.47 -5.04
C GLU A 90 26.88 -22.56 -4.14
N ASP A 91 26.86 -21.83 -3.02
CA ASP A 91 25.72 -21.85 -2.10
C ASP A 91 24.54 -20.98 -2.58
N VAL A 92 24.58 -20.46 -3.81
CA VAL A 92 23.48 -19.69 -4.47
C VAL A 92 23.12 -20.30 -5.83
N ILE A 93 21.82 -20.42 -6.10
CA ILE A 93 21.28 -20.92 -7.37
C ILE A 93 20.31 -19.93 -8.03
N LEU A 94 20.30 -19.95 -9.36
CA LEU A 94 19.27 -19.34 -10.20
C LEU A 94 18.28 -20.44 -10.63
N MET A 95 16.99 -20.23 -10.42
CA MET A 95 15.94 -21.18 -10.79
C MET A 95 14.71 -20.46 -11.38
N GLU A 96 13.99 -21.12 -12.28
CA GLU A 96 12.77 -20.60 -12.90
C GLU A 96 11.54 -21.30 -12.30
N GLU A 97 10.67 -20.53 -11.66
CA GLU A 97 9.43 -20.98 -11.03
C GLU A 97 8.34 -19.91 -11.18
N ASP A 98 7.10 -20.33 -11.42
CA ASP A 98 5.90 -19.46 -11.50
C ASP A 98 6.01 -18.31 -12.52
N GLY A 99 6.87 -18.44 -13.54
CA GLY A 99 7.16 -17.39 -14.51
C GLY A 99 8.12 -16.30 -14.01
N PHE A 100 8.87 -16.57 -12.94
CA PHE A 100 9.93 -15.70 -12.41
C PHE A 100 11.27 -16.45 -12.32
N TYR A 101 12.34 -15.72 -12.63
CA TYR A 101 13.72 -16.12 -12.37
C TYR A 101 14.07 -15.74 -10.93
N LYS A 102 14.07 -16.74 -10.04
CA LYS A 102 14.31 -16.59 -8.60
C LYS A 102 15.78 -16.91 -8.28
N ILE A 103 16.39 -16.13 -7.40
CA ILE A 103 17.73 -16.37 -6.87
C ILE A 103 17.58 -16.82 -5.42
N ARG A 104 18.03 -18.04 -5.10
CA ARG A 104 17.89 -18.65 -3.77
C ARG A 104 19.22 -19.13 -3.21
N VAL A 105 19.33 -19.12 -1.88
CA VAL A 105 20.47 -19.66 -1.12
C VAL A 105 20.21 -21.13 -0.78
N THR A 106 21.19 -22.00 -1.01
CA THR A 106 21.08 -23.45 -0.76
C THR A 106 21.62 -23.85 0.61
N ARG A 107 22.66 -23.17 1.12
CA ARG A 107 23.25 -23.40 2.45
C ARG A 107 23.79 -22.12 3.06
N ILE A 108 23.69 -21.99 4.38
CA ILE A 108 24.31 -20.91 5.15
C ILE A 108 25.43 -21.52 6.00
N ARG A 109 26.69 -21.34 5.59
CA ARG A 109 27.87 -21.85 6.32
C ARG A 109 28.27 -20.90 7.45
N GLN A 110 28.68 -21.44 8.60
CA GLN A 110 28.99 -20.66 9.81
C GLN A 110 30.42 -20.10 9.91
N ASN A 111 31.38 -20.56 9.10
CA ASN A 111 32.78 -20.15 9.26
C ASN A 111 33.21 -19.05 8.28
N SER A 112 34.04 -18.15 8.79
CA SER A 112 34.58 -16.99 8.07
C SER A 112 35.55 -17.37 6.94
N VAL A 113 35.49 -16.59 5.86
CA VAL A 113 36.59 -16.44 4.90
C VAL A 113 36.99 -14.95 4.92
N GLN A 114 38.29 -14.71 4.71
CA GLN A 114 39.02 -13.56 5.22
C GLN A 114 38.97 -12.30 4.35
N ASP A 115 39.46 -11.20 4.92
CA ASP A 115 39.73 -9.92 4.26
C ASP A 115 40.46 -10.07 2.92
N ILE A 116 40.03 -9.27 1.93
CA ILE A 116 40.93 -8.68 0.95
C ILE A 116 40.67 -7.18 0.92
N GLY A 117 41.55 -6.41 1.55
CA GLY A 117 41.60 -4.96 1.39
C GLY A 117 42.43 -4.55 0.16
N THR A 118 42.21 -3.32 -0.29
CA THR A 118 43.09 -2.54 -1.20
C THR A 118 43.13 -2.97 -2.67
N ILE A 119 42.48 -2.17 -3.52
CA ILE A 119 42.72 -2.00 -4.96
C ILE A 119 42.55 -0.47 -5.17
N GLN A 120 43.57 0.39 -5.15
CA GLN A 120 44.77 0.51 -5.99
C GLN A 120 44.47 0.57 -7.49
N ALA A 121 44.82 1.70 -8.11
CA ALA A 121 44.44 2.06 -9.47
C ALA A 121 45.28 1.36 -10.57
N TYR A 122 44.96 1.71 -11.84
CA TYR A 122 45.61 1.35 -13.12
C TYR A 122 45.18 0.02 -13.77
N PRO A 123 45.32 -0.14 -15.11
CA PRO A 123 45.51 0.87 -16.17
C PRO A 123 44.46 0.78 -17.31
N ALA A 124 44.54 1.71 -18.28
CA ALA A 124 43.89 1.54 -19.58
C ALA A 124 44.55 0.40 -20.38
N ALA A 125 43.75 -0.35 -21.15
CA ALA A 125 44.23 -1.38 -22.07
C ALA A 125 43.97 -0.97 -23.53
N GLU A 126 45.03 -1.01 -24.32
CA GLU A 126 45.10 -0.56 -25.71
C GLU A 126 44.24 -1.43 -26.65
N ARG A 127 43.64 -0.82 -27.68
CA ARG A 127 43.31 -1.54 -28.92
C ARG A 127 44.50 -1.43 -29.86
N LYS A 128 45.02 -2.55 -30.33
CA LYS A 128 46.03 -2.59 -31.40
C LYS A 128 45.39 -2.39 -32.78
N ASP A 129 46.10 -1.64 -33.60
CA ASP A 129 45.75 -1.35 -34.99
C ASP A 129 45.86 -2.57 -35.92
N THR A 130 45.09 -2.50 -37.02
CA THR A 130 45.55 -2.97 -38.32
C THR A 130 45.25 -1.89 -39.37
N THR A 131 46.30 -1.16 -39.71
CA THR A 131 46.63 -0.52 -41.00
C THR A 131 46.28 -1.40 -42.21
N ASP A 132 46.14 -0.94 -43.46
CA ASP A 132 46.28 0.40 -44.08
C ASP A 132 45.57 0.38 -45.46
N LEU A 133 45.18 1.54 -46.01
CA LEU A 133 45.46 1.90 -47.42
C LEU A 133 45.10 3.38 -47.72
N GLN A 134 46.04 4.09 -48.33
CA GLN A 134 46.02 5.53 -48.59
C GLN A 134 45.30 5.91 -49.92
N GLY A 135 44.86 7.16 -50.04
CA GLY A 135 44.29 7.70 -51.30
C GLY A 135 44.02 9.22 -51.27
N SER A 136 45.06 10.01 -51.52
CA SER A 136 45.11 11.48 -51.70
C SER A 136 43.97 12.15 -52.51
N GLY A 137 43.63 13.42 -52.19
CA GLY A 137 42.92 14.33 -53.10
C GLY A 137 42.66 15.73 -52.52
N GLU A 138 43.01 16.78 -53.25
CA GLU A 138 42.89 18.21 -52.85
C GLU A 138 41.58 18.90 -53.28
N LYS A 139 41.23 19.95 -52.52
CA LYS A 139 40.70 21.27 -52.98
C LYS A 139 39.22 21.53 -53.36
N ASP A 140 38.89 22.80 -53.08
CA ASP A 140 37.95 23.73 -53.72
C ASP A 140 36.43 23.74 -53.43
N SER A 141 36.08 24.77 -52.63
CA SER A 141 35.17 25.87 -53.01
C SER A 141 33.65 25.71 -52.92
N ALA A 142 33.02 26.86 -52.63
CA ALA A 142 31.58 27.05 -52.46
C ALA A 142 30.79 27.08 -53.78
N THR A 143 29.46 27.01 -53.72
CA THR A 143 28.51 28.09 -54.14
C THR A 143 27.06 27.68 -53.82
N ALA A 144 26.16 28.66 -53.63
CA ALA A 144 24.73 28.47 -53.35
C ALA A 144 23.84 28.54 -54.61
N LEU A 145 22.60 28.07 -54.50
CA LEU A 145 21.38 28.37 -55.29
C LEU A 145 20.27 27.49 -54.66
N GLN A 146 19.17 27.94 -54.05
CA GLN A 146 18.22 29.04 -54.30
C GLN A 146 17.35 28.85 -55.55
N ASN A 147 16.03 28.82 -55.30
CA ASN A 147 14.85 29.21 -56.11
C ASN A 147 13.65 28.35 -55.65
N ASP A 148 12.59 28.89 -55.02
CA ASP A 148 11.49 29.70 -55.60
C ASP A 148 10.41 28.80 -56.26
N THR A 149 9.08 29.03 -56.24
CA THR A 149 8.25 30.19 -55.82
C THR A 149 6.77 29.69 -55.73
N VAL A 150 6.01 29.85 -54.63
CA VAL A 150 5.00 30.89 -54.30
C VAL A 150 3.55 30.36 -54.18
N MET A 151 2.74 31.03 -53.34
CA MET A 151 1.33 30.77 -53.00
C MET A 151 0.33 31.57 -53.87
N VAL A 152 -0.95 31.61 -53.42
CA VAL A 152 -2.11 32.46 -53.80
C VAL A 152 -3.14 31.66 -54.63
N SER A 153 -4.30 31.23 -54.12
CA SER A 153 -5.40 31.89 -53.35
C SER A 153 -6.22 32.87 -54.18
N GLU A 154 -7.43 32.48 -54.62
CA GLU A 154 -8.65 33.26 -54.33
C GLU A 154 -9.95 32.54 -54.67
N THR A 155 -11.06 33.13 -54.20
CA THR A 155 -12.45 32.65 -54.24
C THR A 155 -13.28 33.59 -55.11
N ILE A 156 -14.40 33.15 -55.74
CA ILE A 156 -15.66 33.90 -55.92
C ILE A 156 -16.73 33.07 -56.68
N LYS A 157 -17.99 33.52 -56.61
CA LYS A 157 -19.22 32.91 -57.16
C LYS A 157 -19.64 33.64 -58.47
N ASP A 158 -20.82 33.54 -59.09
CA ASP A 158 -22.12 32.92 -58.77
C ASP A 158 -22.97 32.74 -60.07
N THR A 159 -24.14 32.10 -59.96
CA THR A 159 -25.35 32.35 -60.78
C THR A 159 -25.45 31.76 -62.20
N VAL A 160 -26.71 31.56 -62.62
CA VAL A 160 -27.25 30.65 -63.65
C VAL A 160 -27.87 31.44 -64.83
N PRO A 161 -28.07 30.82 -66.00
CA PRO A 161 -29.40 30.90 -66.61
C PRO A 161 -29.97 29.55 -67.09
N ILE A 162 -31.30 29.48 -67.12
CA ILE A 162 -32.11 28.33 -67.57
C ILE A 162 -32.60 28.58 -69.01
N ILE A 163 -32.66 27.55 -69.86
CA ILE A 163 -33.83 27.24 -70.74
C ILE A 163 -33.71 25.83 -71.34
N THR A 164 -34.87 25.18 -71.42
CA THR A 164 -35.21 23.79 -71.75
C THR A 164 -34.80 23.23 -73.12
N SER A 165 -34.50 21.93 -73.15
CA SER A 165 -35.09 20.99 -74.14
C SER A 165 -35.24 19.58 -73.56
N SER A 166 -36.32 18.88 -73.94
CA SER A 166 -36.78 17.59 -73.40
C SER A 166 -35.99 16.36 -73.87
N GLY A 167 -35.91 15.33 -73.01
CA GLY A 167 -35.50 13.96 -73.38
C GLY A 167 -35.54 13.01 -72.20
N ASP A 168 -36.32 11.92 -72.30
CA ASP A 168 -36.47 10.93 -71.23
C ASP A 168 -35.20 10.11 -70.99
N THR A 169 -34.85 9.84 -69.72
CA THR A 169 -34.52 8.50 -69.18
C THR A 169 -34.12 8.58 -67.70
N ALA A 170 -34.49 7.57 -66.92
CA ALA A 170 -34.19 7.51 -65.49
C ALA A 170 -33.01 6.56 -65.16
N SER A 171 -32.08 7.06 -64.33
CA SER A 171 -31.29 6.32 -63.33
C SER A 171 -30.26 5.24 -63.76
N PRO A 172 -29.02 5.39 -63.27
CA PRO A 172 -28.12 4.28 -62.92
C PRO A 172 -27.71 4.28 -61.43
N ILE A 173 -28.43 4.97 -60.54
CA ILE A 173 -28.09 5.08 -59.10
C ILE A 173 -28.68 3.93 -58.25
N ALA A 174 -29.67 3.19 -58.77
CA ALA A 174 -30.32 2.11 -58.03
C ALA A 174 -29.43 0.87 -57.82
N GLU A 175 -28.68 0.47 -58.85
CA GLU A 175 -27.97 -0.83 -58.88
C GLU A 175 -26.82 -0.94 -57.87
N THR A 176 -26.08 0.14 -57.63
CA THR A 176 -24.98 0.15 -56.64
C THR A 176 -25.50 -0.02 -55.21
N SER A 177 -26.69 0.52 -54.90
CA SER A 177 -27.36 0.32 -53.61
C SER A 177 -27.87 -1.11 -53.43
N GLU A 178 -28.31 -1.77 -54.51
CA GLU A 178 -28.69 -3.17 -54.48
C GLU A 178 -27.49 -4.11 -54.29
N ALA A 179 -26.36 -3.83 -54.94
CA ALA A 179 -25.15 -4.65 -54.82
C ALA A 179 -24.65 -4.73 -53.37
N VAL A 180 -24.64 -3.59 -52.66
CA VAL A 180 -24.27 -3.54 -51.22
C VAL A 180 -25.30 -4.28 -50.35
N ARG A 181 -26.60 -4.17 -50.66
CA ARG A 181 -27.65 -4.95 -49.96
C ARG A 181 -27.50 -6.47 -50.20
N LYS A 182 -27.20 -6.89 -51.43
CA LYS A 182 -26.99 -8.29 -51.83
C LYS A 182 -25.72 -8.90 -51.21
N PHE A 183 -24.75 -8.09 -50.79
CA PHE A 183 -23.52 -8.56 -50.13
C PHE A 183 -23.71 -8.88 -48.64
N PHE A 184 -24.64 -8.18 -47.95
CA PHE A 184 -24.91 -8.35 -46.52
C PHE A 184 -26.17 -9.16 -46.19
N LEU A 185 -27.11 -9.28 -47.13
CA LEU A 185 -28.34 -10.07 -46.98
C LEU A 185 -28.29 -11.23 -47.98
N LEU A 186 -28.35 -12.47 -47.48
CA LEU A 186 -28.46 -13.64 -48.36
C LEU A 186 -29.76 -13.54 -49.17
N ASN A 187 -29.61 -13.46 -50.48
CA ASN A 187 -30.73 -13.48 -51.41
C ASN A 187 -31.38 -14.88 -51.43
N SER A 188 -32.68 -14.97 -51.69
CA SER A 188 -33.51 -16.19 -51.54
C SER A 188 -33.13 -17.38 -52.44
N ASP A 189 -32.19 -17.20 -53.37
CA ASP A 189 -31.80 -18.20 -54.37
C ASP A 189 -30.41 -18.81 -54.20
N SER A 190 -29.76 -18.63 -53.04
CA SER A 190 -28.56 -19.42 -52.70
C SER A 190 -28.92 -20.93 -52.60
N PRO A 191 -28.38 -21.83 -53.46
CA PRO A 191 -28.85 -23.22 -53.55
C PRO A 191 -28.65 -24.05 -52.28
N TRP A 192 -27.68 -23.66 -51.44
CA TRP A 192 -27.34 -24.34 -50.20
C TRP A 192 -28.44 -24.22 -49.13
N LEU A 193 -29.10 -23.05 -49.02
CA LEU A 193 -30.18 -22.82 -48.05
C LEU A 193 -31.44 -23.65 -48.34
N LYS A 194 -31.74 -23.96 -49.61
CA LYS A 194 -32.89 -24.80 -49.99
C LYS A 194 -32.80 -26.24 -49.43
N ARG A 195 -31.59 -26.72 -49.07
CA ARG A 195 -31.39 -28.05 -48.46
C ARG A 195 -31.60 -28.07 -46.93
N ILE A 196 -31.63 -26.91 -46.27
CA ILE A 196 -31.78 -26.78 -44.80
C ILE A 196 -33.23 -26.37 -44.45
N ASN A 197 -34.19 -26.67 -45.32
CA ASN A 197 -35.61 -26.32 -45.15
C ASN A 197 -36.35 -27.27 -44.17
N TYR A 198 -35.72 -27.58 -43.03
CA TYR A 198 -36.32 -28.25 -41.88
C TYR A 198 -36.66 -27.19 -40.82
N PHE A 199 -37.90 -27.26 -40.30
CA PHE A 199 -38.53 -26.29 -39.38
C PHE A 199 -38.97 -24.95 -40.01
N GLY A 200 -40.24 -24.92 -40.45
CA GLY A 200 -40.89 -23.75 -41.05
C GLY A 200 -41.16 -22.59 -40.10
N LYS A 201 -40.10 -21.91 -39.63
CA LYS A 201 -40.18 -20.58 -39.00
C LYS A 201 -39.39 -19.56 -39.81
N SER A 202 -40.13 -18.75 -40.58
CA SER A 202 -39.77 -17.45 -41.17
C SER A 202 -38.30 -17.21 -41.56
N PHE A 203 -38.04 -17.11 -42.86
CA PHE A 203 -36.78 -16.60 -43.44
C PHE A 203 -36.32 -15.25 -42.82
N ALA A 204 -37.25 -14.39 -42.38
CA ALA A 204 -36.92 -13.14 -41.69
C ALA A 204 -36.27 -13.35 -40.31
N PHE A 205 -36.57 -14.46 -39.62
CA PHE A 205 -35.91 -14.82 -38.36
C PHE A 205 -34.43 -15.19 -38.57
N VAL A 206 -34.13 -15.93 -39.64
CA VAL A 206 -32.74 -16.29 -40.02
C VAL A 206 -31.95 -15.04 -40.39
N ASN A 207 -32.52 -14.14 -41.20
CA ASN A 207 -31.84 -12.88 -41.55
C ASN A 207 -31.67 -11.95 -40.34
N ALA A 208 -32.65 -11.88 -39.42
CA ALA A 208 -32.49 -11.15 -38.16
C ALA A 208 -31.36 -11.72 -37.29
N LEU A 209 -31.23 -13.05 -37.21
CA LEU A 209 -30.15 -13.73 -36.49
C LEU A 209 -28.77 -13.43 -37.10
N ILE A 210 -28.65 -13.39 -38.42
CA ILE A 210 -27.39 -13.03 -39.10
C ILE A 210 -27.00 -11.57 -38.80
N ILE A 211 -27.97 -10.64 -38.81
CA ILE A 211 -27.74 -9.22 -38.49
C ILE A 211 -27.31 -9.05 -37.03
N THR A 212 -27.92 -9.75 -36.07
CA THR A 212 -27.51 -9.67 -34.65
C THR A 212 -26.14 -10.29 -34.39
N ILE A 213 -25.80 -11.40 -35.06
CA ILE A 213 -24.46 -11.99 -35.02
C ILE A 213 -23.43 -11.00 -35.60
N PHE A 214 -23.71 -10.37 -36.75
CA PHE A 214 -22.79 -9.40 -37.34
C PHE A 214 -22.60 -8.15 -36.45
N LEU A 215 -23.67 -7.61 -35.87
CA LEU A 215 -23.58 -6.49 -34.92
C LEU A 215 -22.79 -6.87 -33.65
N SER A 216 -22.97 -8.09 -33.15
CA SER A 216 -22.19 -8.62 -32.02
C SER A 216 -20.69 -8.68 -32.35
N ILE A 217 -20.32 -9.30 -33.48
CA ILE A 217 -18.94 -9.37 -33.96
C ILE A 217 -18.34 -7.97 -34.19
N LEU A 218 -19.10 -7.06 -34.81
CA LEU A 218 -18.66 -5.68 -35.04
C LEU A 218 -18.40 -4.94 -33.73
N SER A 219 -19.27 -5.09 -32.73
CA SER A 219 -19.06 -4.51 -31.39
C SER A 219 -17.82 -5.09 -30.69
N MET A 220 -17.57 -6.39 -30.83
CA MET A 220 -16.39 -7.06 -30.29
C MET A 220 -15.10 -6.51 -30.94
N ILE A 221 -15.11 -6.31 -32.27
CA ILE A 221 -13.98 -5.74 -33.01
C ILE A 221 -13.72 -4.29 -32.57
N ILE A 222 -14.77 -3.47 -32.43
CA ILE A 222 -14.64 -2.08 -31.96
C ILE A 222 -14.04 -2.04 -30.54
N LEU A 223 -14.54 -2.88 -29.62
CA LEU A 223 -14.03 -2.97 -28.25
C LEU A 223 -12.57 -3.43 -28.22
N LEU A 224 -12.19 -4.41 -29.03
CA LEU A 224 -10.80 -4.87 -29.18
C LEU A 224 -9.88 -3.73 -29.63
N VAL A 225 -10.28 -2.97 -30.66
CA VAL A 225 -9.51 -1.82 -31.17
C VAL A 225 -9.36 -0.73 -30.10
N VAL A 226 -10.43 -0.41 -29.36
CA VAL A 226 -10.38 0.57 -28.26
C VAL A 226 -9.41 0.13 -27.15
N ILE A 227 -9.43 -1.14 -26.74
CA ILE A 227 -8.51 -1.67 -25.73
C ILE A 227 -7.06 -1.60 -26.22
N LEU A 228 -6.78 -2.04 -27.46
CA LEU A 228 -5.42 -2.00 -28.03
C LEU A 228 -4.89 -0.57 -28.17
N LEU A 229 -5.72 0.37 -28.64
CA LEU A 229 -5.35 1.77 -28.72
C LEU A 229 -5.07 2.37 -27.33
N ASN A 230 -5.94 2.11 -26.35
CA ASN A 230 -5.75 2.59 -24.99
C ASN A 230 -4.46 2.04 -24.36
N ARG A 231 -4.23 0.72 -24.48
CA ARG A 231 -2.99 0.07 -24.06
C ARG A 231 -1.76 0.69 -24.73
N SER A 232 -1.81 0.95 -26.04
CA SER A 232 -0.68 1.57 -26.75
C SER A 232 -0.39 3.02 -26.32
N ARG A 233 -1.40 3.74 -25.82
CA ARG A 233 -1.23 5.08 -25.23
C ARG A 233 -0.63 4.99 -23.84
N LEU A 234 -1.17 4.12 -22.99
CA LEU A 234 -0.64 3.84 -21.64
C LEU A 234 0.83 3.42 -21.70
N GLU A 235 1.20 2.47 -22.56
CA GLU A 235 2.60 2.02 -22.72
C GLU A 235 3.54 3.15 -23.22
N LYS A 236 3.04 4.14 -23.96
CA LYS A 236 3.83 5.32 -24.38
C LYS A 236 3.98 6.34 -23.25
N GLU A 237 2.90 6.58 -22.50
CA GLU A 237 2.91 7.47 -21.34
C GLU A 237 3.79 6.90 -20.21
N GLU A 238 3.77 5.59 -19.99
CA GLU A 238 4.66 4.88 -19.06
C GLU A 238 6.12 5.01 -19.49
N LYS A 239 6.46 4.72 -20.75
CA LYS A 239 7.83 4.88 -21.26
C LYS A 239 8.34 6.31 -21.15
N LEU A 240 7.49 7.29 -21.48
CA LEU A 240 7.82 8.71 -21.31
C LEU A 240 8.04 9.05 -19.83
N ARG A 241 7.16 8.58 -18.93
CA ARG A 241 7.30 8.82 -17.49
C ARG A 241 8.59 8.21 -16.95
N SER A 242 8.90 6.96 -17.29
CA SER A 242 10.14 6.30 -16.87
C SER A 242 11.38 7.05 -17.35
N TYR A 243 11.42 7.46 -18.63
CA TYR A 243 12.53 8.24 -19.19
C TYR A 243 12.70 9.58 -18.48
N LEU A 244 11.61 10.31 -18.21
CA LEU A 244 11.64 11.57 -17.48
C LEU A 244 12.05 11.37 -16.01
N SER A 245 11.55 10.31 -15.35
CA SER A 245 11.93 9.96 -13.97
C SER A 245 13.43 9.70 -13.87
N GLU A 246 13.99 8.83 -14.71
CA GLU A 246 15.43 8.52 -14.75
C GLU A 246 16.26 9.78 -15.02
N THR A 247 15.85 10.60 -16.00
CA THR A 247 16.52 11.86 -16.33
C THR A 247 16.52 12.84 -15.15
N TYR A 248 15.37 13.03 -14.50
CA TYR A 248 15.23 13.99 -13.40
C TYR A 248 15.90 13.49 -12.13
N GLN A 249 15.85 12.19 -11.84
CA GLN A 249 16.55 11.60 -10.69
C GLN A 249 18.06 11.85 -10.80
N THR A 250 18.66 11.61 -11.97
CA THR A 250 20.08 11.91 -12.23
C THR A 250 20.36 13.40 -12.03
N MET A 251 19.56 14.30 -12.63
CA MET A 251 19.73 15.75 -12.46
C MET A 251 19.63 16.22 -11.01
N ILE A 252 18.69 15.66 -10.22
CA ILE A 252 18.54 15.99 -8.80
C ILE A 252 19.76 15.53 -8.01
N VAL A 253 20.24 14.29 -8.24
CA VAL A 253 21.44 13.76 -7.58
C VAL A 253 22.67 14.61 -7.94
N ASP A 254 22.86 14.92 -9.22
CA ASP A 254 23.98 15.77 -9.67
C ASP A 254 23.90 17.19 -9.08
N TYR A 255 22.72 17.77 -8.95
CA TYR A 255 22.53 19.06 -8.28
C TYR A 255 22.93 19.00 -6.79
N LEU A 256 22.51 17.95 -6.08
CA LEU A 256 22.73 17.81 -4.64
C LEU A 256 24.20 17.58 -4.27
N PHE A 257 24.94 16.83 -5.10
CA PHE A 257 26.30 16.37 -4.80
C PHE A 257 27.41 16.94 -5.69
N ALA A 258 27.09 17.51 -6.85
CA ALA A 258 28.05 18.09 -7.80
C ALA A 258 27.80 19.57 -8.14
N ASP A 259 26.89 20.24 -7.41
CA ASP A 259 26.62 21.69 -7.45
C ASP A 259 26.43 22.26 -8.89
N ILE A 260 25.61 21.57 -9.70
CA ILE A 260 25.27 21.99 -11.08
C ILE A 260 24.28 23.16 -11.10
N ASN A 261 24.41 24.07 -12.09
CA ASN A 261 23.47 25.18 -12.34
C ASN A 261 21.99 24.76 -12.39
N THR A 262 21.15 25.55 -11.71
CA THR A 262 19.70 25.36 -11.61
C THR A 262 18.93 25.61 -12.92
N ASP A 263 19.54 26.29 -13.90
CA ASP A 263 18.87 26.77 -15.12
C ASP A 263 18.12 25.68 -15.89
N LYS A 264 18.70 24.47 -15.97
CA LYS A 264 18.11 23.30 -16.64
C LYS A 264 16.77 22.89 -16.02
N PHE A 265 16.58 23.10 -14.72
CA PHE A 265 15.32 22.76 -14.06
C PHE A 265 14.18 23.71 -14.43
N PHE A 266 14.46 25.00 -14.72
CA PHE A 266 13.41 25.96 -15.12
C PHE A 266 12.81 25.61 -16.49
N GLU A 267 13.61 25.18 -17.46
CA GLU A 267 13.10 24.69 -18.76
C GLU A 267 12.19 23.46 -18.60
N ILE A 268 12.60 22.53 -17.74
CA ILE A 268 11.86 21.30 -17.41
C ILE A 268 10.54 21.63 -16.69
N ALA A 269 10.61 22.56 -15.73
CA ALA A 269 9.50 22.98 -14.87
C ALA A 269 8.49 23.92 -15.58
N SER A 270 8.55 24.06 -16.90
CA SER A 270 7.59 24.82 -17.71
C SER A 270 6.26 24.09 -17.96
N ASN A 271 6.27 22.75 -18.07
CA ASN A 271 5.09 21.96 -18.43
C ASN A 271 4.50 21.28 -17.18
N LYS A 272 3.19 21.44 -16.94
CA LYS A 272 2.46 20.83 -15.81
C LYS A 272 2.70 19.32 -15.62
N TYR A 273 2.80 18.54 -16.70
CA TYR A 273 3.11 17.11 -16.59
C TYR A 273 4.56 16.88 -16.16
N ARG A 274 5.50 17.63 -16.74
CA ARG A 274 6.93 17.56 -16.37
C ARG A 274 7.18 18.00 -14.94
N ARG A 275 6.56 19.11 -14.50
CA ARG A 275 6.54 19.58 -13.10
C ARG A 275 6.05 18.48 -12.16
N GLN A 276 4.95 17.79 -12.51
CA GLN A 276 4.44 16.72 -11.66
C GLN A 276 5.40 15.53 -11.56
N VAL A 277 6.05 15.11 -12.66
CA VAL A 277 7.05 14.03 -12.63
C VAL A 277 8.30 14.48 -11.86
N LEU A 278 8.73 15.73 -12.00
CA LEU A 278 9.83 16.30 -11.22
C LEU A 278 9.52 16.29 -9.72
N ILE A 279 8.32 16.75 -9.32
CA ILE A 279 7.87 16.68 -7.91
C ILE A 279 7.86 15.23 -7.43
N ASP A 280 7.30 14.29 -8.19
CA ASP A 280 7.30 12.87 -7.83
C ASP A 280 8.74 12.38 -7.54
N GLN A 281 9.72 12.71 -8.40
CA GLN A 281 11.12 12.32 -8.19
C GLN A 281 11.81 13.06 -7.04
N MET A 282 11.55 14.35 -6.81
CA MET A 282 12.09 15.06 -5.65
C MET A 282 11.58 14.42 -4.35
N ILE A 283 10.32 13.98 -4.31
CA ILE A 283 9.75 13.26 -3.17
C ILE A 283 10.42 11.89 -3.00
N ASP A 284 10.55 11.10 -4.07
CA ASP A 284 11.21 9.78 -4.02
C ASP A 284 12.68 9.88 -3.54
N VAL A 285 13.41 10.92 -3.97
CA VAL A 285 14.77 11.20 -3.49
C VAL A 285 14.76 11.64 -2.02
N SER A 286 13.85 12.53 -1.61
CA SER A 286 13.79 13.09 -0.24
C SER A 286 13.69 12.03 0.86
N VAL A 287 13.08 10.87 0.58
CA VAL A 287 12.95 9.73 1.52
C VAL A 287 14.31 9.30 2.10
N ASN A 288 15.38 9.41 1.31
CA ASN A 288 16.72 8.91 1.65
C ASN A 288 17.70 10.02 2.06
N LEU A 289 17.26 11.28 2.10
CA LEU A 289 18.09 12.42 2.50
C LEU A 289 17.87 12.76 3.98
N LYS A 290 18.89 13.39 4.59
CA LYS A 290 18.82 13.98 5.93
C LYS A 290 19.72 15.21 5.99
N GLY A 291 19.31 16.23 6.75
CA GLY A 291 20.17 17.37 7.09
C GLY A 291 20.41 18.33 5.91
N ASP A 292 21.64 18.78 5.69
CA ASP A 292 21.92 19.86 4.73
C ASP A 292 21.50 19.55 3.29
N THR A 293 21.57 18.28 2.88
CA THR A 293 21.12 17.83 1.54
C THR A 293 19.59 17.88 1.39
N GLU A 294 18.85 17.66 2.47
CA GLU A 294 17.40 17.82 2.52
C GLU A 294 17.02 19.30 2.39
N ASN A 295 17.72 20.18 3.12
CA ASN A 295 17.58 21.63 3.01
C ASN A 295 17.94 22.15 1.59
N LYS A 296 19.01 21.63 0.95
CA LYS A 296 19.32 21.94 -0.46
C LYS A 296 18.18 21.55 -1.39
N LEU A 297 17.58 20.37 -1.21
CA LEU A 297 16.47 19.90 -2.05
C LEU A 297 15.20 20.74 -1.85
N GLN A 298 14.88 21.10 -0.60
CA GLN A 298 13.78 22.00 -0.25
C GLN A 298 13.97 23.38 -0.91
N ASN A 299 15.17 23.95 -0.86
CA ASN A 299 15.47 25.24 -1.49
C ASN A 299 15.31 25.19 -3.01
N LEU A 300 15.75 24.11 -3.68
CA LEU A 300 15.49 23.91 -5.10
C LEU A 300 13.98 23.85 -5.38
N TYR A 301 13.23 23.10 -4.57
CA TYR A 301 11.79 22.93 -4.72
C TYR A 301 11.02 24.26 -4.65
N LEU A 302 11.37 25.10 -3.68
CA LEU A 302 10.86 26.47 -3.53
C LEU A 302 11.29 27.39 -4.68
N SER A 303 12.56 27.32 -5.13
CA SER A 303 13.05 28.18 -6.23
C SER A 303 12.35 27.92 -7.58
N LEU A 304 11.80 26.72 -7.77
CA LEU A 304 11.06 26.30 -8.96
C LEU A 304 9.53 26.56 -8.84
N GLY A 305 9.09 27.13 -7.71
CA GLY A 305 7.69 27.42 -7.38
C GLY A 305 6.81 26.17 -7.34
N LEU A 306 7.37 25.01 -7.00
CA LEU A 306 6.66 23.72 -7.01
C LEU A 306 5.71 23.57 -5.79
N ASP A 307 6.03 24.29 -4.71
CA ASP A 307 5.23 24.49 -3.51
C ASP A 307 3.85 25.04 -3.83
N GLU A 308 3.73 26.08 -4.67
CA GLU A 308 2.43 26.61 -5.08
C GLU A 308 1.53 25.53 -5.68
N ASP A 309 2.08 24.63 -6.51
CA ASP A 309 1.32 23.55 -7.13
C ASP A 309 0.83 22.53 -6.09
N SER A 310 1.63 22.23 -5.08
CA SER A 310 1.26 21.30 -3.99
C SER A 310 0.29 21.94 -2.98
N VAL A 311 0.43 23.23 -2.66
CA VAL A 311 -0.56 23.99 -1.88
C VAL A 311 -1.90 24.07 -2.62
N LYS A 312 -1.89 24.36 -3.93
CA LYS A 312 -3.11 24.33 -4.78
C LYS A 312 -3.78 22.95 -4.78
N ARG A 313 -3.00 21.86 -4.72
CA ARG A 313 -3.53 20.48 -4.64
C ARG A 313 -4.04 20.10 -3.25
N ALA A 314 -3.40 20.55 -2.17
CA ALA A 314 -3.88 20.41 -0.79
C ALA A 314 -5.24 21.10 -0.56
N HIS A 315 -5.53 22.15 -1.33
CA HIS A 315 -6.79 22.89 -1.31
C HIS A 315 -7.88 22.33 -2.27
N ASP A 316 -7.54 21.43 -3.20
CA ASP A 316 -8.50 20.88 -4.19
C ASP A 316 -9.62 20.08 -3.50
N PHE A 317 -10.87 20.19 -3.99
CA PHE A 317 -12.02 19.47 -3.41
C PHE A 317 -11.88 17.93 -3.51
N ARG A 318 -11.07 17.42 -4.44
CA ARG A 318 -10.86 15.98 -4.64
C ARG A 318 -9.90 15.44 -3.59
N TRP A 319 -10.40 14.55 -2.73
CA TRP A 319 -9.64 13.89 -1.67
C TRP A 319 -8.30 13.28 -2.15
N HIS A 320 -8.25 12.65 -3.32
CA HIS A 320 -7.01 12.06 -3.86
C HIS A 320 -5.96 13.12 -4.24
N LYS A 321 -6.38 14.34 -4.59
CA LYS A 321 -5.46 15.47 -4.83
C LYS A 321 -5.01 16.12 -3.54
N LYS A 322 -5.90 16.21 -2.53
CA LYS A 322 -5.52 16.63 -1.18
C LYS A 322 -4.44 15.72 -0.60
N ILE A 323 -4.63 14.41 -0.65
CA ILE A 323 -3.62 13.41 -0.25
C ILE A 323 -2.29 13.68 -0.94
N LYS A 324 -2.29 13.82 -2.27
CA LYS A 324 -1.05 14.06 -3.01
C LYS A 324 -0.37 15.38 -2.59
N GLY A 325 -1.14 16.47 -2.45
CA GLY A 325 -0.60 17.75 -1.96
C GLY A 325 -0.08 17.68 -0.53
N PHE A 326 -0.79 17.00 0.39
CA PHE A 326 -0.35 16.82 1.77
C PHE A 326 0.96 16.04 1.86
N ARG A 327 1.06 14.93 1.11
CA ARG A 327 2.29 14.13 1.02
C ARG A 327 3.45 14.97 0.52
N GLU A 328 3.24 15.71 -0.58
CA GLU A 328 4.28 16.53 -1.20
C GLU A 328 4.80 17.63 -0.24
N LEU A 329 3.89 18.34 0.42
CA LEU A 329 4.25 19.37 1.41
C LEU A 329 4.95 18.77 2.64
N ALA A 330 4.51 17.61 3.11
CA ALA A 330 5.11 16.93 4.27
C ALA A 330 6.56 16.48 4.04
N PHE A 331 6.85 15.90 2.86
CA PHE A 331 8.20 15.47 2.49
C PHE A 331 9.13 16.64 2.11
N MET A 332 8.58 17.81 1.77
CA MET A 332 9.35 19.05 1.52
C MET A 332 9.38 19.98 2.75
N ASN A 333 8.88 19.54 3.90
CA ASN A 333 8.77 20.32 5.14
C ASN A 333 8.10 21.71 4.99
N ILE A 334 7.02 21.80 4.20
CA ILE A 334 6.27 23.04 3.92
C ILE A 334 4.95 23.05 4.72
N LYS A 335 4.73 24.11 5.52
CA LYS A 335 3.66 24.16 6.54
C LYS A 335 2.40 24.93 6.09
N ASP A 336 2.42 25.49 4.87
CA ASP A 336 1.43 26.44 4.32
C ASP A 336 0.00 25.90 4.20
N ALA A 337 -0.18 24.58 4.11
CA ALA A 337 -1.50 23.95 4.03
C ALA A 337 -1.89 23.19 5.32
N ASN A 338 -1.23 23.45 6.45
CA ASN A 338 -1.53 22.79 7.73
C ASN A 338 -3.00 23.00 8.15
N ASP A 339 -3.61 24.15 7.85
CA ASP A 339 -5.03 24.40 8.12
C ASP A 339 -5.95 23.40 7.38
N GLN A 340 -5.60 23.01 6.14
CA GLN A 340 -6.32 22.01 5.37
C GLN A 340 -6.10 20.60 5.92
N MET A 341 -4.91 20.30 6.44
CA MET A 341 -4.63 19.02 7.12
C MET A 341 -5.46 18.90 8.40
N TYR A 342 -5.49 19.94 9.25
CA TYR A 342 -6.34 19.98 10.45
C TYR A 342 -7.85 19.86 10.12
N LYS A 343 -8.31 20.44 9.01
CA LYS A 343 -9.68 20.22 8.49
C LYS A 343 -9.89 18.77 8.03
N ALA A 344 -8.89 18.18 7.38
CA ALA A 344 -8.94 16.81 6.83
C ALA A 344 -8.94 15.71 7.91
N LEU A 345 -8.35 15.95 9.09
CA LEU A 345 -8.38 15.05 10.26
C LEU A 345 -9.78 14.52 10.62
N ASN A 346 -10.84 15.27 10.30
CA ASN A 346 -12.23 14.90 10.60
C ASN A 346 -13.07 14.59 9.35
N SER A 347 -12.41 14.39 8.20
CA SER A 347 -13.08 14.04 6.94
C SER A 347 -13.71 12.65 6.99
N GLY A 348 -14.74 12.43 6.16
CA GLY A 348 -15.40 11.12 6.04
C GLY A 348 -14.50 10.05 5.41
N ASN A 349 -13.50 10.45 4.61
CA ASN A 349 -12.58 9.54 3.93
C ASN A 349 -11.40 9.20 4.85
N GLU A 350 -11.26 7.92 5.19
CA GLU A 350 -10.22 7.40 6.08
C GLU A 350 -8.80 7.58 5.53
N ILE A 351 -8.58 7.35 4.23
CA ILE A 351 -7.28 7.53 3.60
C ILE A 351 -6.84 9.00 3.69
N LEU A 352 -7.78 9.94 3.52
CA LEU A 352 -7.52 11.37 3.65
C LEU A 352 -7.25 11.79 5.10
N ARG A 353 -7.92 11.18 6.09
CA ARG A 353 -7.59 11.41 7.52
C ARG A 353 -6.17 10.92 7.83
N MET A 354 -5.88 9.67 7.46
CA MET A 354 -4.58 9.04 7.71
C MET A 354 -3.43 9.84 7.08
N GLU A 355 -3.53 10.24 5.81
CA GLU A 355 -2.50 11.07 5.17
C GLU A 355 -2.32 12.41 5.89
N ALA A 356 -3.41 13.06 6.33
CA ALA A 356 -3.33 14.30 7.08
C ALA A 356 -2.66 14.11 8.46
N GLN A 357 -2.85 12.96 9.11
CA GLN A 357 -2.18 12.60 10.36
C GLN A 357 -0.67 12.39 10.12
N ILE A 358 -0.30 11.59 9.12
CA ILE A 358 1.11 11.36 8.72
C ILE A 358 1.80 12.69 8.39
N ALA A 359 1.15 13.55 7.60
CA ALA A 359 1.68 14.84 7.21
C ALA A 359 1.90 15.77 8.42
N LEU A 360 0.94 15.86 9.34
CA LEU A 360 1.07 16.68 10.55
C LEU A 360 2.15 16.18 11.50
N VAL A 361 2.36 14.85 11.62
CA VAL A 361 3.46 14.28 12.42
C VAL A 361 4.82 14.71 11.86
N ARG A 362 4.98 14.71 10.53
CA ARG A 362 6.25 15.09 9.88
C ARG A 362 6.51 16.60 9.87
N LEU A 363 5.45 17.41 9.80
CA LEU A 363 5.53 18.87 9.73
C LEU A 363 5.60 19.58 11.10
N THR A 364 5.53 18.84 12.21
CA THR A 364 5.45 19.42 13.56
C THR A 364 6.67 19.01 14.39
N ASP A 365 7.54 19.97 14.71
CA ASP A 365 8.87 19.68 15.26
C ASP A 365 8.85 19.37 16.77
N HIS A 366 7.88 19.93 17.52
CA HIS A 366 7.86 19.90 19.00
C HIS A 366 6.79 19.01 19.63
N ASP A 367 5.61 18.86 19.00
CA ASP A 367 4.54 17.97 19.49
C ASP A 367 3.79 17.32 18.32
N PRO A 368 4.39 16.30 17.68
CA PRO A 368 3.84 15.65 16.49
C PRO A 368 2.44 15.05 16.68
N PHE A 369 2.04 14.79 17.93
CA PHE A 369 0.83 14.04 18.29
C PHE A 369 -0.29 14.94 18.84
N ASN A 370 -0.07 16.25 18.95
CA ASN A 370 -1.06 17.22 19.42
C ASN A 370 -2.39 17.15 18.65
N PHE A 371 -2.36 16.77 17.36
CA PHE A 371 -3.57 16.60 16.54
C PHE A 371 -4.58 15.60 17.11
N LEU A 372 -4.17 14.67 17.98
CA LEU A 372 -5.06 13.70 18.64
C LEU A 372 -6.18 14.38 19.45
N PHE A 373 -5.93 15.57 20.03
CA PHE A 373 -6.96 16.38 20.69
C PHE A 373 -8.04 16.90 19.72
N SER A 374 -7.73 17.00 18.43
CA SER A 374 -8.63 17.49 17.39
C SER A 374 -9.48 16.39 16.74
N LEU A 375 -9.26 15.10 17.08
CA LEU A 375 -10.00 13.97 16.50
C LEU A 375 -11.40 13.82 17.11
N LYS A 376 -12.42 14.22 16.34
CA LYS A 376 -13.84 14.07 16.67
C LYS A 376 -14.44 12.75 16.18
N ARG A 377 -13.85 12.15 15.13
CA ARG A 377 -14.24 10.83 14.59
C ARG A 377 -13.50 9.71 15.32
N PRO A 378 -14.05 8.48 15.35
CA PRO A 378 -13.32 7.31 15.83
C PRO A 378 -11.98 7.16 15.11
N PHE A 379 -10.90 7.09 15.88
CA PHE A 379 -9.53 6.86 15.45
C PHE A 379 -9.40 5.37 15.10
N SER A 380 -9.26 5.06 13.82
CA SER A 380 -9.40 3.68 13.32
C SER A 380 -8.25 2.78 13.76
N LEU A 381 -8.43 1.46 13.74
CA LEU A 381 -7.34 0.53 14.07
C LEU A 381 -6.17 0.66 13.08
N TRP A 382 -6.45 0.95 11.82
CA TRP A 382 -5.42 1.16 10.81
C TRP A 382 -4.67 2.47 11.05
N GLU A 383 -5.39 3.56 11.31
CA GLU A 383 -4.80 4.86 11.70
C GLU A 383 -3.92 4.72 12.97
N GLN A 384 -4.35 3.93 13.96
CA GLN A 384 -3.56 3.61 15.17
C GLN A 384 -2.27 2.82 14.85
N ILE A 385 -2.36 1.79 14.01
CA ILE A 385 -1.19 0.98 13.61
C ILE A 385 -0.19 1.85 12.85
N THR A 386 -0.64 2.65 11.89
CA THR A 386 0.21 3.57 11.12
C THR A 386 0.90 4.60 12.03
N LEU A 387 0.20 5.16 13.01
CA LEU A 387 0.78 6.15 13.91
C LEU A 387 1.82 5.55 14.86
N HIS A 388 1.61 4.31 15.32
CA HIS A 388 2.58 3.54 16.09
C HIS A 388 3.83 3.17 15.26
N ASP A 389 3.61 2.71 14.03
CA ASP A 389 4.67 2.36 13.08
C ASP A 389 5.56 3.57 12.74
N LEU A 390 4.96 4.77 12.57
CA LEU A 390 5.71 6.02 12.42
C LEU A 390 6.62 6.34 13.62
N ILE A 391 6.18 6.08 14.85
CA ILE A 391 7.01 6.31 16.05
C ILE A 391 8.26 5.42 15.99
N ILE A 392 8.08 4.13 15.67
CA ILE A 392 9.16 3.14 15.65
C ILE A 392 10.11 3.36 14.46
N GLN A 393 9.58 3.53 13.25
CA GLN A 393 10.42 3.62 12.04
C GLN A 393 11.24 4.90 11.95
N HIS A 394 10.75 6.00 12.52
CA HIS A 394 11.42 7.31 12.47
C HIS A 394 12.08 7.72 13.79
N ASP A 395 12.14 6.82 14.79
CA ASP A 395 12.73 7.05 16.11
C ASP A 395 12.23 8.36 16.75
N LEU A 396 10.91 8.58 16.67
CA LEU A 396 10.30 9.83 17.13
C LEU A 396 10.32 9.91 18.66
N PRO A 397 10.54 11.09 19.26
CA PRO A 397 10.52 11.24 20.71
C PRO A 397 9.15 10.85 21.27
N VAL A 398 9.12 9.76 22.03
CA VAL A 398 7.89 9.16 22.55
C VAL A 398 7.20 10.16 23.51
N PRO A 399 5.99 10.65 23.18
CA PRO A 399 5.29 11.61 24.04
C PRO A 399 4.73 10.91 25.29
N SER A 400 4.58 11.64 26.40
CA SER A 400 3.79 11.14 27.55
C SER A 400 2.32 11.05 27.15
N PHE A 401 1.81 9.83 26.99
CA PHE A 401 0.50 9.54 26.42
C PHE A 401 -0.67 9.80 27.38
N LYS A 402 -0.40 9.96 28.68
CA LYS A 402 -1.41 10.22 29.70
C LYS A 402 -2.28 11.45 29.42
N ARG A 403 -1.72 12.46 28.73
CA ARG A 403 -2.43 13.68 28.30
C ARG A 403 -3.67 13.41 27.45
N TRP A 404 -3.75 12.25 26.78
CA TRP A 404 -4.89 11.89 25.92
C TRP A 404 -5.91 10.96 26.59
N LEU A 405 -5.69 10.52 27.84
CA LEU A 405 -6.61 9.63 28.55
C LEU A 405 -7.95 10.29 28.89
N MET A 406 -7.97 11.62 29.05
CA MET A 406 -9.18 12.40 29.39
C MET A 406 -9.89 12.99 28.15
N VAL A 407 -9.54 12.56 26.95
CA VAL A 407 -10.16 13.05 25.70
C VAL A 407 -11.52 12.39 25.50
N LYS A 408 -12.52 13.18 25.06
CA LYS A 408 -13.91 12.70 24.82
C LYS A 408 -14.05 11.54 23.83
N ASN A 409 -13.01 11.27 23.04
CA ASN A 409 -13.02 10.25 21.99
C ASN A 409 -12.47 8.93 22.54
N PRO A 410 -13.32 7.90 22.79
CA PRO A 410 -12.89 6.68 23.48
C PRO A 410 -11.82 5.92 22.70
N THR A 411 -11.79 6.02 21.37
CA THR A 411 -10.77 5.33 20.55
C THR A 411 -9.38 5.97 20.66
N VAL A 412 -9.31 7.28 20.87
CA VAL A 412 -8.03 7.99 21.17
C VAL A 412 -7.55 7.61 22.57
N VAL A 413 -8.47 7.52 23.54
CA VAL A 413 -8.15 7.02 24.90
C VAL A 413 -7.64 5.57 24.86
N MET A 414 -8.27 4.69 24.08
CA MET A 414 -7.81 3.31 23.90
C MET A 414 -6.44 3.22 23.22
N PHE A 415 -6.15 4.09 22.26
CA PHE A 415 -4.82 4.20 21.68
C PHE A 415 -3.79 4.66 22.72
N ALA A 416 -4.07 5.73 23.47
CA ALA A 416 -3.19 6.22 24.52
C ALA A 416 -2.87 5.13 25.56
N LEU A 417 -3.89 4.37 26.03
CA LEU A 417 -3.69 3.20 26.90
C LEU A 417 -2.75 2.14 26.30
N ARG A 418 -2.90 1.82 25.01
CA ARG A 418 -2.03 0.86 24.31
C ARG A 418 -0.59 1.35 24.25
N MET A 419 -0.38 2.62 23.94
CA MET A 419 0.95 3.23 23.86
C MET A 419 1.62 3.36 25.23
N ILE A 420 0.86 3.68 26.30
CA ILE A 420 1.35 3.66 27.69
C ILE A 420 1.90 2.28 28.06
N ARG A 421 1.19 1.21 27.68
CA ARG A 421 1.66 -0.16 27.90
C ARG A 421 2.90 -0.49 27.07
N GLU A 422 2.88 -0.19 25.77
CA GLU A 422 3.96 -0.50 24.82
C GLU A 422 5.28 0.18 25.25
N PHE A 423 5.23 1.49 25.51
CA PHE A 423 6.38 2.29 25.96
C PHE A 423 6.58 2.29 27.48
N ARG A 424 5.83 1.46 28.23
CA ARG A 424 5.92 1.24 29.68
C ARG A 424 5.91 2.53 30.54
N GLN A 425 5.05 3.48 30.20
CA GLN A 425 4.94 4.80 30.85
C GLN A 425 4.27 4.71 32.24
N LYS A 426 5.07 4.40 33.27
CA LYS A 426 4.59 4.25 34.66
C LYS A 426 4.05 5.55 35.28
N ASP A 427 4.39 6.71 34.74
CA ASP A 427 3.97 8.02 35.23
C ASP A 427 2.48 8.35 34.96
N ALA A 428 1.72 7.40 34.41
CA ALA A 428 0.30 7.51 34.06
C ALA A 428 -0.64 6.75 35.02
N GLU A 429 -0.13 6.23 36.15
CA GLU A 429 -0.90 5.37 37.06
C GLU A 429 -2.11 6.10 37.68
N ASP A 430 -1.95 7.36 38.11
CA ASP A 430 -3.04 8.14 38.71
C ASP A 430 -4.18 8.41 37.70
N GLU A 431 -3.84 8.75 36.44
CA GLU A 431 -4.81 8.97 35.37
C GLU A 431 -5.51 7.67 34.94
N ILE A 432 -4.79 6.54 34.92
CA ILE A 432 -5.38 5.21 34.65
C ILE A 432 -6.34 4.80 35.77
N ARG A 433 -6.02 5.08 37.04
CA ARG A 433 -6.89 4.81 38.18
C ARG A 433 -8.21 5.59 38.09
N GLU A 434 -8.19 6.83 37.63
CA GLU A 434 -9.42 7.60 37.35
C GLU A 434 -10.22 6.97 36.19
N LEU A 435 -9.51 6.59 35.11
CA LEU A 435 -10.11 6.03 33.90
C LEU A 435 -10.84 4.69 34.10
N LEU A 436 -10.57 3.96 35.19
CA LEU A 436 -11.35 2.79 35.59
C LEU A 436 -12.84 3.09 35.78
N ASN A 437 -13.23 4.35 36.02
CA ASN A 437 -14.63 4.76 36.16
C ASN A 437 -15.23 5.33 34.85
N HIS A 438 -14.52 5.23 33.72
CA HIS A 438 -14.94 5.81 32.45
C HIS A 438 -16.25 5.19 31.92
N ASN A 439 -17.10 6.00 31.26
CA ASN A 439 -18.43 5.58 30.81
C ASN A 439 -18.44 4.38 29.84
N SER A 440 -17.44 4.29 28.94
CA SER A 440 -17.34 3.18 27.98
C SER A 440 -16.74 1.92 28.62
N PRO A 441 -17.43 0.74 28.57
CA PRO A 441 -16.91 -0.51 29.13
C PRO A 441 -15.64 -0.99 28.42
N GLU A 442 -15.53 -0.76 27.10
CA GLU A 442 -14.34 -1.11 26.32
C GLU A 442 -13.08 -0.36 26.80
N VAL A 443 -13.25 0.90 27.23
CA VAL A 443 -12.17 1.70 27.82
C VAL A 443 -11.83 1.20 29.22
N ARG A 444 -12.84 0.91 30.07
CA ARG A 444 -12.62 0.37 31.42
C ARG A 444 -11.87 -0.96 31.38
N ARG A 445 -12.30 -1.89 30.54
CA ARG A 445 -11.66 -3.21 30.39
C ARG A 445 -10.21 -3.09 29.94
N LEU A 446 -9.92 -2.19 28.99
CA LEU A 446 -8.54 -1.94 28.55
C LEU A 446 -7.70 -1.24 29.63
N ALA A 447 -8.27 -0.30 30.39
CA ALA A 447 -7.58 0.34 31.51
C ALA A 447 -7.24 -0.66 32.61
N VAL A 448 -8.15 -1.59 32.92
CA VAL A 448 -7.91 -2.72 33.84
C VAL A 448 -6.75 -3.60 33.33
N GLN A 449 -6.80 -4.02 32.07
CA GLN A 449 -5.76 -4.83 31.44
C GLN A 449 -4.38 -4.14 31.51
N VAL A 450 -4.30 -2.85 31.16
CA VAL A 450 -3.05 -2.08 31.15
C VAL A 450 -2.52 -1.88 32.57
N ALA A 451 -3.38 -1.60 33.56
CA ALA A 451 -2.96 -1.52 34.96
C ALA A 451 -2.35 -2.83 35.46
N GLY A 452 -2.97 -3.97 35.13
CA GLY A 452 -2.45 -5.31 35.42
C GLY A 452 -1.15 -5.63 34.70
N ASP A 453 -1.01 -5.25 33.42
CA ASP A 453 0.20 -5.46 32.62
C ASP A 453 1.39 -4.60 33.12
N MET A 454 1.16 -3.56 33.95
CA MET A 454 2.17 -2.60 34.39
C MET A 454 2.46 -2.59 35.91
N ASP A 455 1.82 -3.47 36.68
CA ASP A 455 1.88 -3.55 38.16
C ASP A 455 1.44 -2.26 38.88
N MET A 456 0.33 -1.65 38.41
CA MET A 456 -0.23 -0.41 38.96
C MET A 456 -1.11 -0.66 40.20
N ARG A 457 -0.48 -1.01 41.32
CA ARG A 457 -1.18 -1.50 42.53
C ARG A 457 -2.17 -0.50 43.15
N SER A 458 -2.04 0.80 42.93
CA SER A 458 -3.01 1.79 43.45
C SER A 458 -4.41 1.63 42.82
N THR A 459 -4.52 0.85 41.74
CA THR A 459 -5.79 0.54 41.08
C THR A 459 -6.61 -0.56 41.76
N LEU A 460 -5.99 -1.43 42.57
CA LEU A 460 -6.61 -2.66 43.10
C LEU A 460 -7.90 -2.40 43.89
N GLU A 461 -7.93 -1.40 44.79
CA GLU A 461 -9.13 -1.06 45.56
C GLU A 461 -10.23 -0.45 44.68
N THR A 462 -9.90 0.17 43.54
CA THR A 462 -10.89 0.65 42.58
C THR A 462 -11.46 -0.51 41.77
N MET A 463 -10.62 -1.45 41.33
CA MET A 463 -11.05 -2.70 40.67
C MET A 463 -12.01 -3.53 41.56
N LYS A 464 -11.66 -3.71 42.83
CA LYS A 464 -12.49 -4.41 43.83
C LYS A 464 -13.86 -3.74 44.02
N ARG A 465 -13.89 -2.41 44.17
CA ARG A 465 -15.16 -1.65 44.33
C ARG A 465 -16.05 -1.71 43.09
N MET A 466 -15.46 -1.61 41.90
CA MET A 466 -16.24 -1.59 40.65
C MET A 466 -16.73 -2.97 40.21
N TYR A 467 -16.05 -4.06 40.61
CA TYR A 467 -16.27 -5.44 40.14
C TYR A 467 -17.76 -5.83 40.00
N LYS A 468 -18.54 -5.69 41.08
CA LYS A 468 -19.96 -6.11 41.12
C LYS A 468 -20.87 -5.37 40.12
N SER A 469 -20.47 -4.21 39.62
CA SER A 469 -21.27 -3.41 38.68
C SER A 469 -20.79 -3.50 37.23
N GLN A 470 -19.84 -4.39 36.90
CA GLN A 470 -19.31 -4.53 35.55
C GLN A 470 -19.97 -5.67 34.76
N ASP A 471 -19.72 -5.68 33.46
CA ASP A 471 -20.00 -6.81 32.60
C ASP A 471 -19.00 -7.96 32.83
N TYR A 472 -19.42 -9.17 32.50
CA TYR A 472 -18.64 -10.40 32.63
C TYR A 472 -17.19 -10.30 32.09
N LYS A 473 -16.97 -9.67 30.93
CA LYS A 473 -15.63 -9.58 30.33
C LYS A 473 -14.71 -8.67 31.13
N THR A 474 -15.27 -7.60 31.69
CA THR A 474 -14.54 -6.69 32.58
C THR A 474 -14.30 -7.32 33.95
N CYS A 475 -15.25 -8.07 34.51
CA CYS A 475 -15.02 -8.86 35.73
C CYS A 475 -13.87 -9.86 35.56
N LEU A 476 -13.86 -10.61 34.46
CA LEU A 476 -12.81 -11.56 34.12
C LEU A 476 -11.43 -10.89 33.99
N GLU A 477 -11.37 -9.72 33.35
CA GLU A 477 -10.11 -8.98 33.21
C GLU A 477 -9.64 -8.35 34.53
N ILE A 478 -10.56 -7.97 35.43
CA ILE A 478 -10.23 -7.52 36.80
C ILE A 478 -9.50 -8.64 37.55
N ILE A 479 -10.07 -9.85 37.58
CA ILE A 479 -9.48 -10.97 38.32
C ILE A 479 -8.12 -11.36 37.73
N LYS A 480 -8.00 -11.42 36.40
CA LYS A 480 -6.72 -11.63 35.72
C LYS A 480 -5.68 -10.57 36.04
N SER A 481 -6.09 -9.30 36.11
CA SER A 481 -5.20 -8.18 36.38
C SER A 481 -4.76 -8.14 37.85
N MET A 482 -5.64 -8.46 38.80
CA MET A 482 -5.27 -8.69 40.21
C MET A 482 -4.30 -9.87 40.35
N GLY A 483 -4.46 -10.93 39.54
CA GLY A 483 -3.50 -12.03 39.48
C GLY A 483 -2.12 -11.66 38.91
N LYS A 484 -2.00 -10.57 38.14
CA LYS A 484 -0.71 -10.00 37.69
C LYS A 484 -0.10 -9.03 38.70
N MET A 485 -0.87 -8.62 39.72
CA MET A 485 -0.52 -7.63 40.73
C MET A 485 -0.66 -8.20 42.14
N PRO A 486 0.23 -9.12 42.58
CA PRO A 486 0.06 -9.82 43.84
C PRO A 486 0.13 -8.86 45.04
N ASP A 487 -0.95 -8.85 45.82
CA ASP A 487 -1.10 -8.15 47.10
C ASP A 487 -1.99 -9.00 48.03
N PRO A 488 -1.43 -9.58 49.11
CA PRO A 488 -2.17 -10.44 50.04
C PRO A 488 -3.43 -9.80 50.64
N SER A 489 -3.48 -8.47 50.72
CA SER A 489 -4.63 -7.70 51.21
C SER A 489 -5.93 -7.98 50.43
N TYR A 490 -5.83 -8.48 49.20
CA TYR A 490 -6.95 -8.79 48.32
C TYR A 490 -7.26 -10.28 48.20
N ILE A 491 -6.52 -11.18 48.85
CA ILE A 491 -6.80 -12.62 48.84
C ILE A 491 -8.25 -12.89 49.30
N GLY A 492 -8.70 -12.26 50.37
CA GLY A 492 -10.08 -12.40 50.87
C GLY A 492 -11.17 -11.92 49.90
N PHE A 493 -10.84 -11.05 48.94
CA PHE A 493 -11.76 -10.70 47.84
C PHE A 493 -11.76 -11.80 46.76
N LEU A 494 -10.60 -12.35 46.40
CA LEU A 494 -10.50 -13.46 45.44
C LEU A 494 -11.16 -14.75 45.98
N GLU A 495 -11.06 -15.01 47.29
CA GLU A 495 -11.81 -16.06 47.99
C GLU A 495 -13.32 -15.87 47.83
N LEU A 496 -13.82 -14.64 48.01
CA LEU A 496 -15.24 -14.31 47.86
C LEU A 496 -15.72 -14.51 46.42
N VAL A 497 -14.91 -14.18 45.41
CA VAL A 497 -15.21 -14.44 44.00
C VAL A 497 -15.29 -15.94 43.73
N LEU A 498 -14.34 -16.74 44.22
CA LEU A 498 -14.35 -18.20 44.10
C LEU A 498 -15.56 -18.86 44.80
N ASP A 499 -16.04 -18.30 45.92
CA ASP A 499 -17.23 -18.78 46.63
C ASP A 499 -18.54 -18.36 45.96
N LYS A 500 -18.65 -17.10 45.50
CA LYS A 500 -19.93 -16.49 45.07
C LYS A 500 -20.21 -16.52 43.58
N GLU A 501 -19.21 -16.58 42.72
CA GLU A 501 -19.46 -16.73 41.28
C GLU A 501 -19.88 -18.17 40.97
N ASP A 502 -20.80 -18.33 40.02
CA ASP A 502 -21.19 -19.64 39.48
C ASP A 502 -20.37 -20.02 38.22
N ASP A 503 -19.76 -19.04 37.55
CA ASP A 503 -18.93 -19.30 36.37
C ASP A 503 -17.58 -19.94 36.74
N VAL A 504 -17.34 -21.11 36.15
CA VAL A 504 -16.11 -21.90 36.30
C VAL A 504 -14.88 -21.12 35.81
N GLN A 505 -15.01 -20.28 34.77
CA GLN A 505 -13.86 -19.53 34.27
C GLN A 505 -13.43 -18.42 35.24
N LEU A 506 -14.36 -17.64 35.80
CA LEU A 506 -14.08 -16.68 36.87
C LEU A 506 -13.47 -17.36 38.11
N GLN A 507 -14.00 -18.51 38.52
CA GLN A 507 -13.45 -19.30 39.63
C GLN A 507 -12.01 -19.78 39.37
N ILE A 508 -11.71 -20.24 38.14
CA ILE A 508 -10.36 -20.66 37.73
C ILE A 508 -9.39 -19.49 37.76
N GLU A 509 -9.73 -18.34 37.17
CA GLU A 509 -8.83 -17.18 37.18
C GLU A 509 -8.66 -16.60 38.60
N ALA A 510 -9.69 -16.64 39.44
CA ALA A 510 -9.58 -16.24 40.86
C ALA A 510 -8.63 -17.17 41.62
N THR A 511 -8.70 -18.48 41.36
CA THR A 511 -7.79 -19.46 41.95
C THR A 511 -6.34 -19.22 41.52
N LYS A 512 -6.08 -18.93 40.23
CA LYS A 512 -4.75 -18.53 39.74
C LYS A 512 -4.26 -17.22 40.35
N ALA A 513 -5.15 -16.24 40.48
CA ALA A 513 -4.82 -14.96 41.11
C ALA A 513 -4.42 -15.16 42.59
N ILE A 514 -5.08 -16.08 43.31
CA ILE A 514 -4.65 -16.48 44.66
C ILE A 514 -3.28 -17.17 44.60
N GLU A 515 -3.07 -18.16 43.73
CA GLU A 515 -1.75 -18.84 43.60
C GLU A 515 -0.60 -17.86 43.35
N ASN A 516 -0.82 -16.84 42.51
CA ASN A 516 0.18 -15.82 42.18
C ASN A 516 0.57 -14.93 43.38
N ASN A 517 -0.15 -14.98 44.51
CA ASN A 517 0.27 -14.38 45.79
C ASN A 517 1.32 -15.22 46.54
N GLY A 518 1.90 -16.25 45.89
CA GLY A 518 3.01 -17.02 46.41
C GLY A 518 2.60 -17.90 47.60
N GLU A 519 3.46 -18.01 48.61
CA GLU A 519 3.23 -18.93 49.73
C GLU A 519 1.91 -18.69 50.47
N GLU A 520 1.53 -17.42 50.67
CA GLU A 520 0.31 -17.06 51.39
C GLU A 520 -0.94 -17.49 50.62
N GLY A 521 -0.94 -17.23 49.31
CA GLY A 521 -1.95 -17.73 48.38
C GLY A 521 -2.07 -19.25 48.39
N VAL A 522 -0.96 -19.98 48.29
CA VAL A 522 -0.95 -21.46 48.32
C VAL A 522 -1.44 -21.98 49.67
N LYS A 523 -1.06 -21.37 50.80
CA LYS A 523 -1.57 -21.71 52.14
C LYS A 523 -3.08 -21.53 52.23
N THR A 524 -3.63 -20.45 51.65
CA THR A 524 -5.08 -20.23 51.51
C THR A 524 -5.74 -21.31 50.65
N LEU A 525 -5.22 -21.62 49.46
CA LEU A 525 -5.80 -22.64 48.58
C LEU A 525 -5.84 -24.03 49.26
N VAL A 526 -4.78 -24.41 49.97
CA VAL A 526 -4.73 -25.68 50.75
C VAL A 526 -5.73 -25.67 51.91
N LYS A 527 -6.02 -24.51 52.52
CA LYS A 527 -7.06 -24.37 53.54
C LYS A 527 -8.47 -24.53 52.92
N LEU A 528 -8.72 -23.94 51.76
CA LEU A 528 -9.99 -24.07 51.03
C LEU A 528 -10.25 -25.52 50.57
N MET A 529 -9.23 -26.24 50.09
CA MET A 529 -9.34 -27.66 49.72
C MET A 529 -9.76 -28.58 50.89
N LYS A 530 -9.51 -28.17 52.14
CA LYS A 530 -9.89 -28.88 53.36
C LYS A 530 -11.26 -28.46 53.91
N SER A 531 -11.92 -27.47 53.30
CA SER A 531 -13.25 -27.04 53.72
C SER A 531 -14.35 -27.97 53.19
N GLU A 532 -15.32 -28.30 54.04
CA GLU A 532 -16.47 -29.15 53.68
C GLU A 532 -17.62 -28.34 53.05
N TYR A 533 -17.50 -27.00 53.00
CA TYR A 533 -18.58 -26.08 52.63
C TYR A 533 -18.96 -26.12 51.13
N LYS A 534 -17.96 -26.26 50.23
CA LYS A 534 -18.13 -26.31 48.78
C LYS A 534 -16.99 -27.15 48.18
N ASN A 535 -17.24 -27.89 47.11
CA ASN A 535 -16.23 -28.79 46.53
C ASN A 535 -15.19 -28.04 45.66
N TYR A 536 -14.33 -27.23 46.29
CA TYR A 536 -13.24 -26.51 45.62
C TYR A 536 -12.15 -27.44 45.06
N ASN A 537 -12.10 -28.72 45.46
CA ASN A 537 -11.01 -29.64 45.10
C ASN A 537 -10.83 -29.79 43.59
N ILE A 538 -11.90 -29.73 42.79
CA ILE A 538 -11.80 -29.88 41.32
C ILE A 538 -11.04 -28.69 40.71
N ILE A 539 -11.48 -27.46 41.04
CA ILE A 539 -10.93 -26.21 40.49
C ILE A 539 -9.51 -25.97 41.00
N VAL A 540 -9.29 -26.13 42.31
CA VAL A 540 -7.97 -25.89 42.92
C VAL A 540 -6.94 -26.92 42.47
N ARG A 541 -7.30 -28.21 42.32
CA ARG A 541 -6.37 -29.19 41.73
C ARG A 541 -6.10 -28.92 40.26
N HIS A 542 -7.11 -28.49 39.48
CA HIS A 542 -6.92 -28.16 38.07
C HIS A 542 -5.92 -27.02 37.87
N VAL A 543 -5.97 -25.99 38.73
CA VAL A 543 -5.00 -24.87 38.68
C VAL A 543 -3.61 -25.27 39.16
N LEU A 544 -3.52 -26.02 40.27
CA LEU A 544 -2.23 -26.46 40.83
C LEU A 544 -1.54 -27.58 40.01
N ASP A 545 -2.25 -28.26 39.10
CA ASP A 545 -1.66 -29.29 38.22
C ASP A 545 -0.90 -28.66 37.05
N ARG A 546 0.40 -28.48 37.26
CA ARG A 546 1.35 -27.93 36.27
C ARG A 546 1.54 -28.77 35.00
N ARG A 547 0.80 -29.87 34.82
CA ARG A 547 0.84 -30.73 33.60
C ARG A 547 -0.08 -30.25 32.48
N ILE A 548 -0.89 -29.21 32.70
CA ILE A 548 -1.96 -28.77 31.79
C ILE A 548 -1.59 -27.45 31.05
N TYR A 549 -0.32 -27.04 31.10
CA TYR A 549 0.21 -25.82 30.44
C TYR A 549 1.29 -26.15 29.41
#